data_AF-A0A2H9MRF5-F1
#
_entry.id   AF-A0A2H9MRF5-F1
#
_cell.length_a   1.000
_cell.length_b   1.000
_cell.length_c   1.000
_cell.angle_alpha   90.00
_cell.angle_beta   90.00
_cell.angle_gamma   90.00
#
_symmetry.space_group_name_H-M   'P 1'
#
loop_
_entity.id
_entity.type
_entity.pdbx_description
1 polymer ?
#
loop_
_entity_poly.entity_id
_entity_poly.type
_entity_poly.pdbx_seq_one_letter_code
_entity_poly.pdbx_strand_id
1 'polypeptide(L)' 'LIPIRVVVADRGYDSENNHVATENLGVQKTVIRPKYENLQVWKTKGFHRKNMKRHFDWASYHQRSKTETIFLS' A
#
# COMPACT_ATOMS: atom_id res chain seq x y z
N LEU A 1 -0.57 -1.03 23.29
CA LEU A 1 -0.44 -0.49 21.92
C LEU A 1 -1.24 -1.39 20.99
N ILE A 2 -2.16 -0.83 20.20
CA ILE A 2 -2.96 -1.61 19.24
C ILE A 2 -2.13 -1.78 17.96
N PRO A 3 -1.88 -3.01 17.48
CA PRO A 3 -1.09 -3.23 16.28
C PRO A 3 -1.85 -2.79 15.03
N ILE A 4 -1.20 -2.01 14.16
CA ILE A 4 -1.76 -1.62 12.86
C ILE A 4 -1.70 -2.85 11.95
N ARG A 5 -2.86 -3.43 11.64
CA ARG A 5 -2.94 -4.64 10.80
C ARG A 5 -2.94 -4.32 9.31
N VAL A 6 -3.63 -3.26 8.90
CA VAL A 6 -3.81 -2.90 7.48
C VAL A 6 -3.59 -1.41 7.28
N VAL A 7 -2.82 -1.05 6.26
CA VAL A 7 -2.67 0.32 5.76
C VAL A 7 -3.21 0.38 4.34
N VAL A 8 -4.20 1.25 4.10
CA VAL A 8 -4.70 1.56 2.76
C VAL A 8 -4.43 3.04 2.51
N ALA A 9 -3.82 3.37 1.37
CA ALA A 9 -3.46 4.76 1.07
C ALA A 9 -3.58 5.10 -0.42
N ASP A 10 -3.83 6.37 -0.68
CA ASP A 10 -3.92 6.93 -2.03
C ASP A 10 -2.57 6.96 -2.75
N ARG A 11 -2.63 7.18 -4.07
CA ARG A 11 -1.48 7.23 -4.96
C ARG A 11 -0.40 8.26 -4.60
N GLY A 12 -0.75 9.27 -3.80
CA GLY A 12 0.19 10.26 -3.28
C GLY A 12 1.23 9.65 -2.34
N TYR A 13 0.89 8.54 -1.70
CA TYR A 13 1.75 7.83 -0.75
C TYR A 13 2.63 6.75 -1.41
N ASP A 14 2.53 6.52 -2.72
CA ASP A 14 3.36 5.56 -3.44
C ASP A 14 4.80 6.08 -3.65
N SER A 15 5.59 5.96 -2.57
CA SER A 15 7.03 6.22 -2.53
C SER A 15 7.74 5.05 -1.87
N GLU A 16 8.99 4.78 -2.27
CA GLU A 16 9.75 3.65 -1.73
C GLU A 16 9.89 3.74 -0.22
N ASN A 17 10.22 4.94 0.29
CA ASN A 17 10.38 5.19 1.72
C ASN A 17 9.10 4.91 2.50
N ASN A 18 7.92 5.19 1.94
CA ASN A 18 6.66 4.90 2.61
C ASN A 18 6.41 3.39 2.70
N HIS A 19 6.71 2.64 1.63
CA HIS A 19 6.59 1.18 1.67
C HIS A 19 7.55 0.57 2.69
N VAL A 20 8.81 1.02 2.70
CA VAL A 20 9.82 0.61 3.72
C VAL A 20 9.34 0.94 5.14
N ALA A 21 8.78 2.14 5.35
CA ALA A 21 8.26 2.52 6.66
C ALA A 21 7.14 1.59 7.14
N THR A 22 6.21 1.20 6.25
CA THR A 22 5.13 0.27 6.64
C THR A 22 5.63 -1.12 6.99
N GLU A 23 6.68 -1.60 6.32
CA GLU A 23 7.34 -2.87 6.63
C GLU A 23 8.06 -2.79 7.98
N ASN A 24 8.81 -1.71 8.23
CA ASN A 24 9.50 -1.48 9.51
C ASN A 24 8.53 -1.34 10.69
N LEU A 25 7.32 -0.85 10.46
CA LEU A 25 6.26 -0.74 11.45
C LEU A 25 5.55 -2.08 11.72
N GLY A 26 5.91 -3.16 11.02
CA GLY A 26 5.28 -4.47 11.17
C GLY A 26 3.83 -4.52 10.70
N VAL A 27 3.44 -3.65 9.76
CA VAL A 27 2.09 -3.65 9.20
C VAL A 27 1.89 -4.93 8.38
N GLN A 28 0.87 -5.71 8.73
CA GLN A 28 0.65 -7.03 8.13
C GLN A 28 0.19 -6.95 6.66
N LYS A 29 -0.59 -5.92 6.31
CA LYS A 29 -1.08 -5.72 4.94
C LYS A 29 -1.02 -4.26 4.54
N THR A 30 -0.41 -3.98 3.39
CA THR A 30 -0.34 -2.63 2.82
C THR A 30 -1.01 -2.62 1.45
N VAL A 31 -1.81 -1.59 1.18
CA VAL A 31 -2.53 -1.37 -0.08
C VAL A 31 -2.41 0.10 -0.44
N ILE A 32 -1.24 0.47 -0.96
CA ILE A 32 -0.94 1.84 -1.40
C ILE A 32 -1.09 1.88 -2.92
N ARG A 33 -2.07 2.64 -3.42
CA ARG A 33 -2.36 2.71 -4.86
C ARG A 33 -1.12 3.09 -5.67
N PRO A 34 -0.73 2.35 -6.73
CA PRO A 34 0.42 2.73 -7.55
C PRO A 34 0.23 4.09 -8.23
N LYS A 35 1.25 4.96 -8.21
CA LYS A 35 1.21 6.29 -8.81
C LYS A 35 1.04 6.27 -10.34
N TYR A 36 1.67 5.29 -10.98
CA TYR A 36 1.65 5.10 -12.43
C TYR A 36 1.12 3.69 -12.75
N GLU A 37 -0.18 3.50 -12.66
CA GLU A 37 -0.84 2.18 -12.75
C GLU A 37 -0.54 1.49 -14.08
N ASN A 38 -0.77 2.20 -15.19
CA ASN A 38 -0.62 1.67 -16.55
C ASN A 38 0.84 1.48 -16.99
N LEU A 39 1.80 1.95 -16.19
CA LEU A 39 3.21 1.79 -16.51
C LEU A 39 3.63 0.32 -16.31
N GLN A 40 4.49 -0.22 -17.15
CA GLN A 40 5.00 -1.59 -16.93
C GLN A 40 5.83 -1.66 -15.62
N VAL A 41 5.77 -2.78 -14.90
CA VAL A 41 6.40 -2.91 -13.56
C VAL A 41 7.90 -2.61 -13.60
N TRP A 42 8.62 -3.07 -14.63
CA TRP A 42 10.07 -2.86 -14.75
C TRP A 42 10.46 -1.37 -14.89
N LYS A 43 9.55 -0.52 -15.35
CA LYS A 43 9.74 0.94 -15.42
C LYS A 43 9.48 1.64 -14.07
N THR A 44 8.88 0.94 -13.11
CA THR A 44 8.70 1.45 -11.74
C THR A 44 10.04 1.31 -11.01
N LYS A 45 10.51 2.38 -10.35
CA LYS A 45 11.73 2.33 -9.50
C LYS A 45 11.37 1.97 -8.07
N GLY A 46 12.27 1.26 -7.38
CA GLY A 46 12.08 0.79 -6.01
C GLY A 46 11.68 -0.69 -5.94
N PHE A 47 12.28 -1.44 -5.02
CA PHE A 47 11.98 -2.84 -4.78
C PHE A 47 10.56 -2.99 -4.20
N HIS A 48 10.26 -2.24 -3.13
CA HIS A 48 8.97 -2.35 -2.45
C HIS A 48 7.83 -1.84 -3.32
N ARG A 49 8.05 -0.75 -4.07
CA ARG A 49 7.08 -0.26 -5.06
C ARG A 49 6.78 -1.29 -6.16
N LYS A 50 7.82 -1.95 -6.70
CA LYS A 50 7.63 -3.03 -7.68
C LYS A 50 6.87 -4.20 -7.07
N ASN A 51 7.19 -4.58 -5.84
CA ASN A 51 6.54 -5.69 -5.15
C ASN A 51 5.05 -5.40 -4.90
N MET A 52 4.74 -4.21 -4.37
CA MET A 52 3.36 -3.75 -4.17
C MET A 52 2.57 -3.79 -5.48
N LYS A 53 3.15 -3.27 -6.56
CA LYS A 53 2.47 -3.20 -7.85
C LYS A 53 2.17 -4.57 -8.45
N ARG A 54 3.05 -5.56 -8.26
CA ARG A 54 2.83 -6.94 -8.74
C ARG A 54 1.68 -7.64 -8.02
N HIS A 55 1.50 -7.33 -6.75
CA HIS A 55 0.56 -8.02 -5.87
C HIS A 55 -0.56 -7.09 -5.38
N PHE A 56 -0.85 -6.03 -6.16
CA PHE A 56 -1.76 -4.99 -5.70
C PHE A 56 -3.19 -5.52 -5.57
N ASP A 57 -3.75 -5.40 -4.36
CA ASP A 57 -5.09 -5.88 -4.06
C ASP A 57 -6.15 -4.81 -4.37
N TRP A 58 -6.63 -4.85 -5.62
CA TRP A 58 -7.70 -3.98 -6.09
C TRP A 58 -9.02 -4.18 -5.35
N ALA A 59 -9.32 -5.39 -4.88
CA ALA A 59 -10.57 -5.66 -4.19
C ALA A 59 -10.60 -4.92 -2.83
N SER A 60 -9.52 -5.04 -2.05
CA SER A 60 -9.39 -4.28 -0.79
C SER A 60 -9.34 -2.77 -1.03
N TYR A 61 -8.66 -2.32 -2.09
CA TYR A 61 -8.57 -0.89 -2.40
C TYR A 61 -9.93 -0.27 -2.76
N HIS A 62 -10.75 -0.94 -3.57
CA HIS A 62 -12.07 -0.42 -3.97
C HIS A 62 -13.11 -0.42 -2.83
N GLN A 63 -12.88 -1.20 -1.78
CA GLN A 63 -13.72 -1.18 -0.58
C GLN A 63 -13.40 0.00 0.37
N ARG A 64 -12.42 0.86 0.04
CA ARG A 64 -12.02 1.99 0.87
C ARG A 64 -13.14 2.97 1.25
N SER A 65 -14.20 3.12 0.45
CA SER A 65 -15.33 4.01 0.82
C SER A 65 -16.14 3.49 2.02
N LYS A 66 -16.00 2.21 2.37
CA LYS A 66 -16.54 1.64 3.62
C LYS A 66 -15.51 1.65 4.76
N THR A 67 -14.27 2.03 4.48
CA THR A 67 -13.09 1.73 5.29
C THR A 67 -12.08 2.89 5.27
N GLU A 68 -12.52 4.14 5.31
CA GLU A 68 -11.68 5.25 5.81
C GLU A 68 -11.62 5.17 7.34
N THR A 69 -11.25 4.00 7.86
CA THR A 69 -11.17 3.74 9.29
C THR A 69 -9.93 2.90 9.53
N ILE A 70 -8.99 3.48 10.28
CA ILE A 70 -7.94 2.74 10.95
C ILE A 70 -8.68 1.72 11.82
N PHE A 71 -8.72 0.44 11.41
CA PHE A 71 -9.30 -0.60 12.25
C PHE A 71 -8.42 -0.76 13.49
N LEU A 72 -8.81 -0.08 14.55
CA LEU A 72 -8.37 -0.34 15.91
C LEU A 72 -9.29 -1.45 16.43
N SER A 73 -8.82 -2.70 16.46
CA SER A 73 -9.45 -3.77 17.26
C SER A 73 -8.65 -4.00 18.52
#